data_AF-A0A3M1AEW8-F1
#
_entry.id   AF-A0A3M1AEW8-F1
#
_cell.length_a   1.000
_cell.length_b   1.000
_cell.length_c   1.000
_cell.angle_alpha   90.00
_cell.angle_beta   90.00
_cell.angle_gamma   90.00
#
_symmetry.space_group_name_H-M   'P 1'
#
loop_
_entity.id
_entity.type
_entity.pdbx_description
1 polymer ?
#
loop_
_entity_poly.entity_id
_entity_poly.type
_entity_poly.pdbx_seq_one_letter_code
_entity_poly.pdbx_strand_id
1 'polypeptide(L)'
;PPLLPVMSSFDGKAVKNLSEGLFPDFDRARAPIEYLGKLFAAGNNSKVRYVLKKQMAVRQYRRAVTVGDIEMEVAEKMLTEADCSPEEAEAIYQLTSLCTFQDRFVIPPSHREEAIEMLRDPLEHKQSVGFGFREEPKRGW
;
A
#
# COMPACT_ATOMS: atom_id res chain seq x y z
N PRO A 1 -4.20 -2.72 4.29
CA PRO A 1 -4.56 -2.76 5.74
C PRO A 1 -3.36 -3.28 6.54
N PRO A 2 -3.27 -3.02 7.86
CA PRO A 2 -2.21 -3.60 8.68
C PRO A 2 -2.43 -5.09 8.91
N LEU A 3 -1.37 -5.90 8.86
CA LEU A 3 -1.39 -7.25 9.40
C LEU A 3 -1.43 -7.14 10.93
N LEU A 4 -2.48 -7.65 11.54
CA LEU A 4 -2.70 -7.58 12.98
C LEU A 4 -2.26 -8.87 13.66
N PRO A 5 -1.79 -8.80 14.92
CA PRO A 5 -1.48 -10.02 15.67
C PRO A 5 -2.74 -10.86 15.86
N VAL A 6 -2.60 -12.16 15.68
CA VAL A 6 -3.64 -13.15 16.01
C VAL A 6 -3.66 -13.31 17.52
N MET A 7 -4.85 -13.33 18.12
CA MET A 7 -4.98 -13.60 19.55
C MET A 7 -4.58 -15.06 19.82
N SER A 8 -3.41 -15.24 20.43
CA SER A 8 -2.93 -16.55 20.89
C SER A 8 -3.56 -16.89 22.25
N SER A 9 -4.19 -18.05 22.37
CA SER A 9 -4.48 -18.67 23.67
C SER A 9 -3.24 -19.45 24.12
N PHE A 10 -2.73 -19.16 25.31
CA PHE A 10 -1.55 -19.82 25.88
C PHE A 10 -1.99 -21.02 26.71
N ASP A 11 -1.64 -22.24 26.30
CA ASP A 11 -2.01 -23.49 26.97
C ASP A 11 -0.83 -24.13 27.73
N GLY A 12 0.06 -23.30 28.28
CA GLY A 12 1.13 -23.71 29.20
C GLY A 12 2.31 -24.51 28.63
N LYS A 13 2.24 -25.05 27.40
CA LYS A 13 3.35 -25.83 26.79
C LYS A 13 3.86 -25.32 25.44
N ALA A 14 3.02 -24.65 24.63
CA ALA A 14 3.45 -23.99 23.39
C ALA A 14 2.37 -23.01 22.91
N VAL A 15 2.80 -21.91 22.26
CA VAL A 15 1.90 -21.04 21.49
C VAL A 15 1.51 -21.81 20.22
N LYS A 16 0.30 -22.38 20.19
CA LYS A 16 -0.24 -22.94 18.94
C LYS A 16 -0.61 -21.78 18.03
N ASN A 17 0.16 -21.58 16.95
CA ASN A 17 -0.33 -20.80 15.81
C ASN A 17 -1.51 -21.59 15.25
N LEU A 18 -2.72 -21.12 15.54
CA LEU A 18 -3.99 -21.78 15.24
C LEU A 18 -4.34 -21.58 13.76
N SER A 19 -3.47 -22.05 12.88
CA SER A 19 -3.74 -22.17 11.45
C SER A 19 -3.57 -23.63 11.06
N GLU A 20 -4.68 -24.33 10.88
CA GLU A 20 -4.69 -25.66 10.25
C GLU A 20 -4.35 -25.58 8.75
N GLY A 21 -4.33 -24.37 8.18
CA GLY A 21 -3.95 -24.09 6.79
C GLY A 21 -2.79 -23.10 6.64
N LEU A 22 -2.49 -22.74 5.39
CA LEU A 22 -1.36 -21.87 5.01
C LEU A 22 -1.46 -20.44 5.57
N PHE A 23 -2.68 -19.95 5.79
CA PHE A 23 -2.93 -18.60 6.29
C PHE A 23 -3.49 -18.63 7.71
N PRO A 24 -3.16 -17.62 8.55
CA PRO A 24 -3.81 -17.47 9.83
C PRO A 24 -5.29 -17.14 9.67
N ASP A 25 -6.08 -17.51 10.67
CA ASP A 25 -7.47 -17.07 10.75
C ASP A 25 -7.54 -15.57 11.02
N PHE A 26 -7.83 -14.79 9.98
CA PHE A 26 -7.96 -13.33 10.05
C PHE A 26 -9.12 -12.88 10.94
N ASP A 27 -10.09 -13.75 11.27
CA ASP A 27 -11.18 -13.40 12.19
C ASP A 27 -10.74 -13.37 13.65
N ARG A 28 -9.62 -14.04 13.96
CA ARG A 28 -9.01 -14.06 15.29
C ARG A 28 -7.95 -12.98 15.47
N ALA A 29 -7.81 -12.09 14.49
CA ALA A 29 -6.97 -10.92 14.61
C ALA A 29 -7.47 -9.98 15.72
N ARG A 30 -6.54 -9.23 16.33
CA ARG A 30 -6.86 -8.33 17.44
C ARG A 30 -7.89 -7.25 17.11
N ALA A 31 -7.97 -6.79 15.85
CA ALA A 31 -9.05 -5.93 15.39
C ALA A 31 -9.98 -6.73 14.48
N PRO A 32 -11.31 -6.61 14.65
CA PRO A 32 -12.27 -7.31 13.81
C PRO A 32 -12.12 -6.94 12.34
N ILE A 33 -12.23 -7.93 11.45
CA ILE A 33 -12.17 -7.66 10.01
C ILE A 33 -13.31 -6.77 9.53
N GLU A 34 -14.47 -6.83 10.19
CA GLU A 34 -15.62 -5.95 9.92
C GLU A 34 -15.28 -4.47 10.07
N TYR A 35 -14.42 -4.13 11.04
CA TYR A 35 -13.96 -2.75 11.22
C TYR A 35 -13.13 -2.30 10.01
N LEU A 36 -12.19 -3.13 9.58
CA LEU A 36 -11.37 -2.86 8.40
C LEU A 36 -12.21 -2.83 7.11
N GLY A 37 -13.22 -3.70 7.01
CA GLY A 37 -14.16 -3.73 5.90
C GLY A 37 -14.95 -2.42 5.78
N LYS A 38 -15.50 -1.93 6.89
CA LYS A 38 -16.20 -0.62 6.93
C LYS A 38 -15.27 0.54 6.57
N LEU A 39 -14.02 0.51 7.04
CA LEU A 39 -13.06 1.59 6.83
C LEU A 39 -12.50 1.65 5.39
N PHE A 40 -12.13 0.51 4.81
CA PHE A 40 -11.38 0.46 3.54
C PHE A 40 -12.19 -0.03 2.35
N ALA A 41 -13.36 -0.65 2.58
CA ALA A 41 -14.07 -1.37 1.53
C ALA A 41 -15.61 -1.21 1.63
N ALA A 42 -16.11 -0.15 2.27
CA ALA A 42 -17.55 0.12 2.44
C ALA A 42 -18.35 -1.08 3.01
N GLY A 43 -17.74 -1.83 3.93
CA GLY A 43 -18.31 -3.03 4.56
C GLY A 43 -17.97 -4.35 3.86
N ASN A 44 -17.25 -4.33 2.73
CA ASN A 44 -16.88 -5.55 2.01
C ASN A 44 -15.64 -6.24 2.61
N ASN A 45 -15.88 -7.16 3.54
CA ASN A 45 -14.82 -7.93 4.22
C ASN A 45 -14.01 -8.83 3.27
N SER A 46 -14.60 -9.30 2.16
CA SER A 46 -13.91 -10.21 1.23
C SER A 46 -12.71 -9.54 0.54
N LYS A 47 -12.85 -8.25 0.18
CA LYS A 47 -11.75 -7.45 -0.39
C LYS A 47 -10.62 -7.24 0.61
N VAL A 48 -10.97 -7.03 1.88
CA VAL A 48 -9.96 -6.90 2.95
C VAL A 48 -9.24 -8.22 3.17
N ARG A 49 -9.95 -9.37 3.21
CA ARG A 49 -9.33 -10.70 3.31
C ARG A 49 -8.37 -10.98 2.16
N TYR A 50 -8.76 -10.63 0.94
CA TYR A 50 -7.92 -10.79 -0.24
C TYR A 50 -6.57 -10.07 -0.08
N VAL A 51 -6.60 -8.79 0.31
CA VAL A 51 -5.36 -8.01 0.51
C VAL A 51 -4.52 -8.56 1.68
N LEU A 52 -5.15 -8.98 2.78
CA LEU A 52 -4.44 -9.56 3.93
C LEU A 52 -3.77 -10.90 3.58
N LYS A 53 -4.43 -11.75 2.77
CA LYS A 53 -3.83 -12.97 2.23
C LYS A 53 -2.60 -12.66 1.38
N LYS A 54 -2.72 -11.71 0.44
CA LYS A 54 -1.61 -11.29 -0.42
C LYS A 54 -0.42 -10.75 0.39
N GLN A 55 -0.66 -9.90 1.37
CA GLN A 55 0.41 -9.41 2.26
C GLN A 55 1.10 -10.53 3.05
N MET A 56 0.34 -11.52 3.54
CA MET A 56 0.91 -12.66 4.26
C MET A 56 1.72 -13.56 3.34
N ALA A 57 1.22 -13.84 2.13
CA ALA A 57 1.91 -14.66 1.14
C ALA A 57 3.26 -14.04 0.74
N VAL A 58 3.30 -12.73 0.45
CA VAL A 58 4.55 -12.01 0.15
C VAL A 58 5.54 -12.10 1.32
N ARG A 59 5.06 -11.94 2.56
CA ARG A 59 5.92 -12.05 3.75
C ARG A 59 6.49 -13.45 3.92
N GLN A 60 5.68 -14.49 3.69
CA GLN A 60 6.13 -15.87 3.80
C GLN A 60 7.12 -16.25 2.70
N TYR A 61 6.86 -15.81 1.46
CA TYR A 61 7.78 -15.96 0.35
C TYR A 61 9.13 -15.31 0.63
N ARG A 62 9.13 -14.06 1.12
CA ARG A 62 10.39 -13.40 1.47
C ARG A 62 11.12 -14.08 2.62
N ARG A 63 10.39 -14.68 3.57
CA ARG A 63 10.98 -15.47 4.65
C ARG A 63 11.63 -16.76 4.13
N ALA A 64 10.97 -17.48 3.21
CA ALA A 64 11.57 -18.64 2.53
C ALA A 64 12.86 -18.26 1.79
N VAL A 65 12.86 -17.13 1.07
CA VAL A 65 14.04 -16.62 0.34
C VAL A 65 15.18 -16.20 1.29
N THR A 66 14.88 -15.52 2.39
CA THR A 66 15.90 -14.85 3.23
C THR A 66 16.40 -15.71 4.38
N VAL A 67 15.49 -16.48 5.01
CA VAL A 67 15.78 -17.29 6.21
C VAL A 67 15.95 -18.77 5.84
N GLY A 68 15.19 -19.26 4.86
CA GLY A 68 15.24 -20.66 4.44
C GLY A 68 14.59 -21.64 5.43
N ASP A 69 13.79 -21.15 6.39
CA ASP A 69 13.08 -21.98 7.38
C ASP A 69 11.68 -22.44 6.90
N ILE A 70 11.34 -22.12 5.66
CA ILE A 70 10.10 -22.50 4.99
C ILE A 70 10.46 -23.05 3.62
N GLU A 71 9.92 -24.20 3.28
CA GLU A 71 10.07 -24.80 1.96
C GLU A 71 9.52 -23.87 0.87
N MET A 72 10.31 -23.67 -0.19
CA MET A 72 9.93 -22.76 -1.28
C MET A 72 8.62 -23.16 -1.95
N GLU A 73 8.37 -24.47 -2.09
CA GLU A 73 7.13 -24.99 -2.66
C GLU A 73 5.89 -24.56 -1.85
N VAL A 74 6.01 -24.46 -0.52
CA VAL A 74 4.92 -23.99 0.35
C VAL A 74 4.70 -22.49 0.15
N ALA A 75 5.77 -21.71 0.03
CA ALA A 75 5.67 -20.28 -0.23
C ALA A 75 5.07 -19.96 -1.61
N GLU A 76 5.45 -20.71 -2.65
CA GLU A 76 4.88 -20.57 -4.00
C GLU A 76 3.39 -20.95 -4.05
N LYS A 77 2.99 -21.99 -3.30
CA LYS A 77 1.56 -22.33 -3.13
C LYS A 77 0.80 -21.19 -2.47
N MET A 78 1.37 -20.56 -1.45
CA MET A 78 0.75 -19.39 -0.79
C MET A 78 0.61 -18.18 -1.73
N LEU A 79 1.61 -17.91 -2.56
CA LEU A 79 1.53 -16.87 -3.59
C LEU A 79 0.42 -17.17 -4.59
N THR A 80 0.35 -18.41 -5.07
CA THR A 80 -0.68 -18.89 -6.00
C THR A 80 -2.09 -18.73 -5.40
N GLU A 81 -2.31 -19.16 -4.16
CA GLU A 81 -3.61 -18.99 -3.46
C GLU A 81 -3.97 -17.51 -3.22
N ALA A 82 -2.97 -16.63 -3.16
CA ALA A 82 -3.14 -15.20 -3.00
C ALA A 82 -3.19 -14.44 -4.33
N ASP A 83 -3.25 -15.14 -5.47
CA ASP A 83 -3.33 -14.54 -6.81
C ASP A 83 -2.18 -13.56 -7.04
N CYS A 84 -0.95 -14.02 -6.75
CA CYS A 84 0.27 -13.21 -6.83
C CYS A 84 1.39 -14.03 -7.48
N SER A 85 2.10 -13.45 -8.45
CA SER A 85 3.30 -14.09 -9.00
C SER A 85 4.54 -13.83 -8.12
N PRO A 86 5.62 -14.63 -8.24
CA PRO A 86 6.88 -14.36 -7.56
C PRO A 86 7.48 -12.99 -7.91
N GLU A 87 7.35 -12.55 -9.17
CA GLU A 87 7.82 -11.25 -9.63
C GLU A 87 7.01 -10.10 -9.00
N GLU A 88 5.68 -10.25 -8.93
CA GLU A 88 4.82 -9.31 -8.21
C GLU A 88 5.15 -9.28 -6.72
N ALA A 89 5.42 -10.43 -6.11
CA ALA A 89 5.79 -10.51 -4.70
C ALA A 89 7.09 -9.75 -4.41
N GLU A 90 8.10 -9.87 -5.29
CA GLU A 90 9.34 -9.12 -5.17
C GLU A 90 9.13 -7.62 -5.40
N ALA A 91 8.31 -7.23 -6.37
CA ALA A 91 7.96 -5.83 -6.61
C ALA A 91 7.22 -5.21 -5.40
N ILE A 92 6.28 -5.95 -4.80
CA ILE A 92 5.59 -5.54 -3.57
C ILE A 92 6.60 -5.41 -2.42
N TYR A 93 7.51 -6.37 -2.25
CA TYR A 93 8.56 -6.30 -1.23
C TYR A 93 9.45 -5.06 -1.42
N GLN A 94 9.88 -4.79 -2.66
CA GLN A 94 10.68 -3.62 -3.00
C GLN A 94 9.96 -2.32 -2.61
N LEU A 95 8.70 -2.17 -3.01
CA LEU A 95 7.91 -0.95 -2.74
C LEU A 95 7.50 -0.79 -1.27
N THR A 96 7.39 -1.87 -0.50
CA THR A 96 6.94 -1.80 0.90
C THR A 96 8.08 -1.76 1.90
N SER A 97 9.23 -2.34 1.56
CA SER A 97 10.34 -2.55 2.49
C SER A 97 11.64 -1.85 2.08
N LEU A 98 11.91 -1.68 0.79
CA LEU A 98 13.18 -1.14 0.25
C LEU A 98 12.98 0.09 -0.65
N CYS A 99 11.84 0.75 -0.51
CA CYS A 99 11.38 1.79 -1.43
C CYS A 99 12.27 3.04 -1.38
N THR A 100 12.81 3.46 -2.53
CA THR A 100 13.62 4.68 -2.61
C THR A 100 12.73 5.93 -2.56
N PHE A 101 13.32 7.12 -2.49
CA PHE A 101 12.54 8.36 -2.57
C PHE A 101 11.82 8.51 -3.92
N GLN A 102 12.46 8.11 -5.00
CA GLN A 102 11.91 8.19 -6.36
C GLN A 102 10.73 7.23 -6.54
N ASP A 103 10.78 6.05 -5.92
CA ASP A 103 9.69 5.06 -6.00
C ASP A 103 8.47 5.45 -5.16
N ARG A 104 8.67 6.14 -4.02
CA ARG A 104 7.57 6.59 -3.14
C ARG A 104 6.76 7.72 -3.75
N PHE A 105 7.40 8.63 -4.47
CA PHE A 105 6.81 9.88 -4.93
C PHE A 105 6.99 10.06 -6.43
N VAL A 106 6.11 9.42 -7.20
CA VAL A 106 6.02 9.59 -8.65
C VAL A 106 5.02 10.71 -8.96
N ILE A 107 5.44 11.96 -8.75
CA ILE A 107 4.61 13.16 -8.98
C ILE A 107 5.03 13.81 -10.31
N PRO A 108 4.23 13.71 -11.39
CA PRO A 108 4.55 14.37 -12.65
C PRO A 108 4.40 15.89 -12.53
N PRO A 109 5.10 16.67 -13.37
CA PRO A 109 4.87 18.11 -13.47
C PRO A 109 3.41 18.39 -13.84
N SER A 110 2.82 19.41 -13.20
CA SER A 110 1.42 19.78 -13.39
C SER A 110 1.17 20.66 -14.61
N HIS A 111 2.21 20.97 -15.39
CA HIS A 111 2.16 21.76 -16.62
C HIS A 111 1.29 23.02 -16.52
N ARG A 112 1.46 23.80 -15.44
CA ARG A 112 0.66 25.00 -15.16
C ARG A 112 0.76 26.03 -16.27
N GLU A 113 1.89 26.06 -16.96
CA GLU A 113 2.17 26.90 -18.11
C GLU A 113 1.12 26.77 -19.22
N GLU A 114 0.63 25.56 -19.52
CA GLU A 114 -0.35 25.34 -20.60
C GLU A 114 -1.68 26.03 -20.30
N ALA A 115 -2.14 25.95 -19.04
CA ALA A 115 -3.37 26.62 -18.61
C ALA A 115 -3.22 28.15 -18.58
N ILE A 116 -2.02 28.64 -18.26
CA ILE A 116 -1.73 30.07 -18.25
C ILE A 116 -1.65 30.62 -19.67
N GLU A 117 -1.02 29.87 -20.59
CA GLU A 117 -0.83 30.24 -21.99
C GLU A 117 -2.16 30.53 -22.71
N MET A 118 -3.24 29.84 -22.35
CA MET A 118 -4.58 30.10 -22.88
C MET A 118 -5.11 31.52 -22.55
N LEU A 119 -4.62 32.14 -21.48
CA LEU A 119 -5.07 33.45 -21.01
C LEU A 119 -4.04 34.55 -21.28
N ARG A 120 -2.75 34.24 -21.18
CA ARG A 120 -1.63 35.18 -21.36
C ARG A 120 -0.29 34.46 -21.51
N ASP A 121 0.74 35.19 -21.90
CA ASP A 121 2.11 34.66 -21.95
C ASP A 121 2.55 34.14 -20.55
N PRO A 122 2.96 32.85 -20.43
CA PRO A 122 3.45 32.27 -19.18
C PRO A 122 4.68 32.98 -18.59
N LEU A 123 5.55 33.55 -19.42
CA LEU A 123 6.73 34.29 -18.98
C LEU A 123 6.32 35.63 -18.35
N GLU A 124 5.35 36.33 -18.93
CA GLU A 124 4.78 37.54 -18.33
C GLU A 124 4.07 37.23 -17.01
N HIS A 125 3.31 36.12 -16.95
CA HIS A 125 2.66 35.69 -15.71
C HIS A 125 3.69 35.39 -14.61
N LYS A 126 4.77 34.69 -14.94
CA LYS A 126 5.85 34.40 -13.99
C LYS A 126 6.50 35.67 -13.43
N GLN A 127 6.63 36.71 -14.25
CA GLN A 127 7.16 38.00 -13.82
C GLN A 127 6.19 38.81 -12.96
N SER A 128 4.88 38.65 -13.18
CA SER A 128 3.84 39.43 -12.49
C SER A 128 3.39 38.84 -11.15
N VAL A 129 3.72 37.58 -10.86
CA VAL A 129 3.37 36.90 -9.61
C VAL A 129 4.51 36.92 -8.57
N GLY A 130 4.14 36.82 -7.29
CA GLY A 130 5.08 36.68 -6.17
C GLY A 130 5.33 37.96 -5.37
N PHE A 131 5.07 39.14 -5.96
CA PHE A 131 5.13 40.44 -5.29
C PHE A 131 3.95 41.32 -5.72
N GLY A 132 3.29 42.02 -4.79
CA GLY A 132 2.22 42.98 -5.09
C GLY A 132 0.83 42.60 -4.55
N PHE A 133 -0.19 43.35 -4.97
CA PHE A 133 -1.59 43.15 -4.59
C PHE A 133 -2.19 41.93 -5.31
N ARG A 134 -3.21 41.29 -4.72
CA ARG A 134 -3.90 40.13 -5.34
C ARG A 134 -4.63 40.47 -6.65
N GLU A 135 -4.90 41.75 -6.88
CA GLU A 135 -5.55 42.25 -8.08
C GLU A 135 -4.53 42.87 -9.03
N GLU A 136 -4.71 42.61 -10.32
CA GLU A 136 -3.89 43.24 -11.35
C GLU A 136 -4.19 44.74 -11.42
N PRO A 137 -3.16 45.60 -11.53
CA PRO A 137 -3.37 47.03 -11.63
C PRO A 137 -4.13 47.36 -12.93
N LYS A 138 -5.38 47.80 -12.79
CA LYS A 138 -6.18 48.30 -13.92
C LYS A 138 -5.71 49.70 -14.29
N ARG A 139 -5.42 49.92 -15.57
CA ARG A 139 -5.22 51.28 -16.10
C ARG A 139 -6.59 51.91 -16.38
N GLY A 140 -6.90 53.00 -15.67
CA GLY A 140 -8.14 53.77 -15.85
C GLY A 140 -9.18 53.48 -14.76
N TRP A 141 -9.99 54.51 -14.47
CA TRP A 141 -11.10 54.52 -13.52
C TRP A 141 -12.25 53.61 -13.98
#